data_AF-A0A523NT51-F1
#
_entry.id   AF-A0A523NT51-F1
#
_cell.length_a   1.000
_cell.length_b   1.000
_cell.length_c   1.000
_cell.angle_alpha   90.00
_cell.angle_beta   90.00
_cell.angle_gamma   90.00
#
_symmetry.space_group_name_H-M   'P 1'
#
loop_
_entity.id
_entity.type
_entity.pdbx_description
1 polymer ?
#
loop_
_entity_poly.entity_id
_entity_poly.type
_entity_poly.pdbx_seq_one_letter_code
_entity_poly.pdbx_strand_id
1 'polypeptide(L)'
;MSLIEKKNLNYLTTVEQFFLSLKDSGLSLSSSDYHLIGQWETRGVPVQALCRAIESGYGQVRQQSRTTNFKTSLSRMATLIDQEIEKAGR
;
A
#
# COMPACT_ATOMS: atom_id res chain seq x y z
N MET A 1 4.72 -20.79 -17.85
CA MET A 1 4.26 -19.77 -16.89
C MET A 1 4.87 -20.11 -15.54
N SER A 2 5.82 -19.29 -15.09
CA SER A 2 6.67 -19.58 -13.92
C SER A 2 5.96 -19.26 -12.61
N LEU A 3 6.27 -20.04 -11.56
CA LEU A 3 5.73 -19.87 -10.21
C LEU A 3 5.97 -18.45 -9.62
N ILE A 4 6.98 -17.76 -10.16
CA ILE A 4 7.44 -16.43 -9.77
C ILE A 4 6.41 -15.36 -10.17
N GLU A 5 5.81 -15.45 -11.36
CA GLU A 5 4.77 -14.52 -11.82
C GLU A 5 3.48 -14.64 -10.99
N LYS A 6 3.12 -15.85 -10.55
CA LYS A 6 1.94 -16.08 -9.70
C LYS A 6 2.04 -15.43 -8.32
N LYS A 7 3.23 -15.44 -7.70
CA LYS A 7 3.43 -14.76 -6.41
C LYS A 7 3.35 -13.24 -6.56
N ASN A 8 3.90 -12.72 -7.66
CA ASN A 8 3.90 -11.30 -7.97
C ASN A 8 2.49 -10.74 -8.20
N LEU A 9 1.68 -11.48 -8.97
CA LEU A 9 0.26 -11.17 -9.15
C LEU A 9 -0.50 -11.21 -7.82
N ASN A 10 -0.27 -12.22 -6.98
CA ASN A 10 -0.93 -12.30 -5.68
C ASN A 10 -0.53 -11.15 -4.75
N TYR A 11 0.74 -10.74 -4.74
CA TYR A 11 1.20 -9.61 -3.92
C TYR A 11 0.52 -8.32 -4.33
N LEU A 12 0.65 -7.96 -5.62
CA LEU A 12 0.11 -6.73 -6.16
C LEU A 12 -1.41 -6.66 -6.04
N THR A 13 -2.13 -7.73 -6.43
CA THR A 13 -3.59 -7.79 -6.32
C THR A 13 -4.04 -7.72 -4.86
N THR A 14 -3.35 -8.36 -3.92
CA THR A 14 -3.73 -8.29 -2.50
C THR A 14 -3.58 -6.88 -1.96
N VAL A 15 -2.47 -6.21 -2.22
CA VAL A 15 -2.21 -4.84 -1.75
C VAL A 15 -3.17 -3.85 -2.38
N GLU A 16 -3.43 -4.01 -3.68
CA GLU A 16 -4.42 -3.21 -4.40
C GLU A 16 -5.81 -3.34 -3.77
N GLN A 17 -6.34 -4.56 -3.66
CA GLN A 17 -7.68 -4.80 -3.12
C GLN A 17 -7.79 -4.27 -1.68
N PHE A 18 -6.75 -4.47 -0.88
CA PHE A 18 -6.68 -3.92 0.48
C PHE A 18 -6.76 -2.39 0.47
N PHE A 19 -5.93 -1.72 -0.33
CA PHE A 19 -5.94 -0.26 -0.39
C PHE A 19 -7.24 0.30 -0.97
N LEU A 20 -7.81 -0.37 -1.98
CA LEU A 20 -9.12 -0.03 -2.53
C LEU A 20 -10.21 -0.11 -1.46
N SER A 21 -10.20 -1.16 -0.64
CA SER A 21 -11.15 -1.33 0.46
C SER A 21 -11.02 -0.26 1.54
N LEU A 22 -9.79 0.23 1.81
CA LEU A 22 -9.56 1.28 2.79
C LEU A 22 -10.09 2.65 2.35
N LYS A 23 -9.93 2.98 1.05
CA LYS A 23 -10.36 4.29 0.53
C LYS A 23 -11.86 4.34 0.19
N ASP A 24 -12.55 3.21 0.19
CA ASP A 24 -13.97 3.04 -0.18
C ASP A 24 -14.36 3.81 -1.47
N SER A 25 -13.40 4.00 -2.39
CA SER A 25 -13.57 4.91 -3.53
C SER A 25 -12.58 4.61 -4.65
N GLY A 26 -13.03 4.69 -5.91
CA GLY A 26 -12.20 4.51 -7.10
C GLY A 26 -11.96 3.05 -7.49
N LEU A 27 -11.78 2.82 -8.80
CA LEU A 27 -11.79 1.49 -9.40
C LEU A 27 -10.42 0.81 -9.46
N SER A 28 -9.34 1.60 -9.43
CA SER A 28 -7.97 1.11 -9.52
C SER A 28 -6.98 2.04 -8.82
N LEU A 29 -5.72 1.59 -8.73
CA LEU A 29 -4.57 2.38 -8.33
C LEU A 29 -3.96 3.16 -9.51
N SER A 30 -3.15 4.18 -9.22
CA SER A 30 -2.37 4.86 -10.26
C SER A 30 -1.15 4.03 -10.67
N SER A 31 -0.61 4.26 -11.88
CA SER A 31 0.61 3.59 -12.37
C SER A 31 1.80 3.73 -11.40
N SER A 32 1.93 4.91 -10.77
CA SER A 32 2.97 5.17 -9.77
C SER A 32 2.77 4.36 -8.49
N ASP A 33 1.52 4.14 -8.08
CA ASP A 33 1.21 3.32 -6.90
C ASP A 33 1.53 1.84 -7.16
N TYR A 34 1.23 1.30 -8.34
CA TYR A 34 1.66 -0.06 -8.70
C TYR A 34 3.18 -0.20 -8.73
N HIS A 35 3.89 0.80 -9.26
CA HIS A 35 5.35 0.78 -9.27
C HIS A 35 5.92 0.74 -7.85
N LEU A 36 5.36 1.51 -6.92
CA LEU A 36 5.73 1.49 -5.51
C LEU A 36 5.49 0.13 -4.85
N ILE A 37 4.34 -0.50 -5.13
CA ILE A 37 4.05 -1.86 -4.64
C ILE A 37 5.10 -2.86 -5.09
N GLY A 38 5.49 -2.82 -6.37
CA GLY A 38 6.55 -3.68 -6.90
C GLY A 38 7.92 -3.41 -6.26
N GLN A 39 8.22 -2.16 -5.88
CA GLN A 39 9.45 -1.84 -5.16
C GLN A 39 9.49 -2.46 -3.77
N TRP A 40 8.39 -2.39 -3.00
CA TRP A 40 8.33 -3.03 -1.68
C TRP A 40 8.41 -4.56 -1.76
N GLU A 41 7.79 -5.16 -2.76
CA GLU A 41 7.92 -6.59 -3.02
C GLU A 41 9.38 -6.96 -3.34
N THR A 42 10.05 -6.19 -4.19
CA THR A 42 11.47 -6.40 -4.56
C THR A 42 12.40 -6.24 -3.35
N ARG A 43 12.05 -5.35 -2.41
CA ARG A 43 12.75 -5.19 -1.12
C ARG A 43 12.49 -6.35 -0.14
N GLY A 44 11.61 -7.29 -0.49
CA GLY A 44 11.26 -8.43 0.35
C GLY A 44 10.27 -8.11 1.47
N VAL A 45 9.54 -7.00 1.38
CA VAL A 45 8.56 -6.62 2.40
C VAL A 45 7.38 -7.60 2.35
N PRO A 46 7.07 -8.31 3.45
CA PRO A 46 5.91 -9.20 3.50
C PRO A 46 4.61 -8.44 3.24
N VAL A 47 3.68 -9.03 2.50
CA VAL A 47 2.39 -8.40 2.16
C VAL A 47 1.63 -7.93 3.40
N GLN A 48 1.67 -8.71 4.48
CA GLN A 48 1.02 -8.36 5.76
C GLN A 48 1.66 -7.12 6.41
N ALA A 49 2.99 -7.00 6.35
CA ALA A 49 3.70 -5.83 6.88
C ALA A 49 3.36 -4.58 6.07
N LEU A 50 3.33 -4.70 4.74
CA LEU A 50 2.94 -3.61 3.85
C LEU A 50 1.47 -3.18 4.09
N CYS A 51 0.53 -4.12 4.16
CA CYS A 51 -0.88 -3.80 4.45
C CYS A 51 -1.03 -3.08 5.80
N ARG A 52 -0.33 -3.54 6.84
CA ARG A 52 -0.35 -2.89 8.16
C ARG A 52 0.23 -1.46 8.11
N ALA A 53 1.34 -1.28 7.39
CA ALA A 53 1.96 0.03 7.20
C ALA A 53 1.05 0.99 6.40
N ILE A 54 0.35 0.48 5.38
CA ILE A 54 -0.65 1.22 4.61
C ILE A 54 -1.82 1.63 5.50
N GLU A 55 -2.34 0.73 6.32
CA GLU A 55 -3.45 1.02 7.24
C GLU A 55 -3.06 2.12 8.24
N SER A 56 -1.87 2.00 8.85
CA SER A 56 -1.31 3.00 9.78
C SER A 56 -1.15 4.36 9.08
N GLY A 57 -0.50 4.39 7.91
CA GLY A 57 -0.31 5.61 7.13
C GLY A 57 -1.65 6.24 6.71
N TYR A 58 -2.59 5.44 6.23
CA TYR A 58 -3.93 5.89 5.85
C TYR A 58 -4.67 6.49 7.05
N GLY A 59 -4.62 5.85 8.22
CA GLY A 59 -5.19 6.37 9.45
C GLY A 59 -4.59 7.73 9.86
N GLN A 60 -3.27 7.88 9.77
CA GLN A 60 -2.59 9.14 10.10
C GLN A 60 -3.00 10.28 9.15
N VAL A 61 -3.00 10.04 7.84
CA VAL A 61 -3.39 11.10 6.89
C VAL A 61 -4.90 11.38 6.97
N ARG A 62 -5.73 10.37 7.21
CA ARG A 62 -7.16 10.55 7.44
C ARG A 62 -7.46 11.38 8.69
N GLN A 63 -6.72 11.18 9.79
CA GLN A 63 -6.86 12.01 11.00
C GLN A 63 -6.45 13.47 10.76
N GLN A 64 -5.47 13.71 9.89
CA GLN A 64 -5.05 15.07 9.51
C GLN A 64 -6.03 15.73 8.53
N SER A 65 -6.79 14.94 7.76
CA SER A 65 -7.82 15.44 6.85
C SER A 65 -9.09 15.80 7.61
N ARG A 66 -9.51 17.06 7.51
CA ARG A 66 -10.81 17.52 8.05
C ARG A 66 -12.00 17.22 7.14
N THR A 67 -11.77 16.59 5.98
CA THR A 67 -12.81 16.35 4.97
C THR A 67 -13.26 14.89 4.93
N THR A 68 -14.55 14.68 4.68
CA THR A 68 -15.16 13.37 4.45
C THR A 68 -14.75 12.77 3.10
N ASN A 69 -14.48 13.61 2.08
CA ASN A 69 -14.00 13.20 0.75
C ASN A 69 -12.47 13.28 0.64
N PHE A 70 -11.79 12.51 1.47
CA PHE A 70 -10.34 12.43 1.49
C PHE A 70 -9.82 11.58 0.33
N LYS A 71 -9.18 12.22 -0.66
CA LYS A 71 -8.47 11.53 -1.75
C LYS A 71 -6.98 11.42 -1.41
N THR A 72 -6.47 10.20 -1.34
CA THR A 72 -5.04 9.91 -1.12
C THR A 72 -4.55 8.80 -2.03
N SER A 73 -3.24 8.71 -2.17
CA SER A 73 -2.53 7.71 -2.97
C SER A 73 -1.43 7.06 -2.14
N LEU A 74 -0.96 5.87 -2.54
CA LEU A 74 0.17 5.21 -1.88
C LEU A 74 1.43 6.05 -1.99
N SER A 75 1.65 6.66 -3.15
CA SER A 75 2.71 7.64 -3.39
C SER A 75 2.76 8.77 -2.36
N ARG A 76 1.62 9.30 -1.92
CA ARG A 76 1.56 10.35 -0.89
C ARG A 76 1.96 9.84 0.49
N MET A 77 1.70 8.56 0.77
CA MET A 77 1.97 7.93 2.06
C MET A 77 3.28 7.14 2.07
N ALA A 78 4.01 7.09 0.96
CA ALA A 78 5.18 6.24 0.79
C ALA A 78 6.20 6.39 1.93
N THR A 79 6.51 7.63 2.33
CA THR A 79 7.42 7.91 3.45
C THR A 79 6.90 7.39 4.79
N LEU A 80 5.59 7.49 5.05
CA LEU A 80 4.98 6.95 6.28
C LEU A 80 5.00 5.42 6.26
N ILE A 81 4.70 4.82 5.11
CA ILE A 81 4.71 3.38 4.91
C ILE A 81 6.13 2.83 5.12
N ASP A 82 7.14 3.45 4.53
CA ASP A 82 8.54 3.07 4.71
C ASP A 82 8.96 3.14 6.19
N GLN A 83 8.60 4.23 6.90
CA GLN A 83 8.88 4.36 8.34
C GLN A 83 8.21 3.27 9.17
N GLU A 84 6.98 2.89 8.86
CA GLU A 84 6.28 1.83 9.58
C GLU A 84 6.86 0.44 9.28
N ILE A 85 7.30 0.19 8.04
CA ILE A 85 8.03 -1.03 7.67
C ILE A 85 9.35 -1.13 8.44
N GLU A 86 10.12 -0.04 8.53
CA GLU A 86 11.37 0.00 9.28
C GLU A 86 11.17 -0.24 10.78
N LYS A 87 10.11 0.32 11.37
CA LYS A 87 9.75 0.08 12.78
C LYS A 87 9.33 -1.37 13.03
N ALA A 88 8.60 -1.98 12.10
CA ALA A 88 8.12 -3.35 12.23
C ALA A 88 9.23 -4.41 12.05
N GLY A 89 10.37 -4.02 11.46
CA GLY A 89 11.53 -4.89 11.26
C GLY A 89 12.58 -4.85 12.38
N ARG A 90 12.38 -4.05 13.44
CA ARG A 90 13.21 -4.02 14.65
C ARG A 90 12.59 -4.87 15.76
#